data_AF-A0A382WHK3-F1
#
_entry.id   AF-A0A382WHK3-F1
#
_cell.length_a   1.000
_cell.length_b   1.000
_cell.length_c   1.000
_cell.angle_alpha   90.00
_cell.angle_beta   90.00
_cell.angle_gamma   90.00
#
_symmetry.space_group_name_H-M   'P 1'
#
loop_
_entity.id
_entity.type
_entity.pdbx_description
1 polymer ?
#
loop_
_entity_poly.entity_id
_entity_poly.type
_entity_poly.pdbx_seq_one_letter_code
_entity_poly.pdbx_strand_id
1 'polypeptide(L)'
;RTNMVYVSLNQIYLEFSGGNNDPVAIRHFLQWTQENWAQKPTTVLFLGDADFDYRNITGLSNIQVPTIEVGTNYSYATDDRLVAFNGIIPEMATGRFPARSPEEVTAFVEKIISFETNTPPGIWKQRITLVADDPARPERESYELLVGKSHTNNSERLAKSIPDFIEINKLYMVDYPEVNDGSTFGVTKPLATQALFDQIYSGTAFINFIGHGNATQWAQEKLLIINENRNDILSIKANMKLPIWVAGTCNWGHFDAIGKESFAEELLRTEMDGASA
;
A
#
# COMPACT_ATOMS: atom_id res chain seq x y z
N ARG A 1 -16.04 -4.28 20.95
CA ARG A 1 -16.21 -4.03 19.50
C ARG A 1 -17.63 -4.50 19.14
N THR A 2 -18.67 -3.67 19.27
CA THR A 2 -20.07 -4.15 19.17
C THR A 2 -20.89 -3.57 18.02
N ASN A 3 -20.36 -2.62 17.23
CA ASN A 3 -21.10 -2.03 16.12
C ASN A 3 -20.29 -2.12 14.83
N MET A 4 -20.29 -3.32 14.23
CA MET A 4 -19.86 -3.54 12.85
C MET A 4 -21.11 -3.88 12.05
N VAL A 5 -21.25 -3.26 10.87
CA VAL A 5 -22.36 -3.53 9.97
C VAL A 5 -21.77 -3.94 8.63
N TYR A 6 -22.14 -5.12 8.16
CA TYR A 6 -21.88 -5.55 6.79
C TYR A 6 -23.01 -5.07 5.90
N VAL A 7 -22.67 -4.52 4.73
CA VAL A 7 -23.61 -4.14 3.69
C VAL A 7 -23.07 -4.63 2.35
N SER A 8 -23.89 -5.35 1.59
CA SER A 8 -23.51 -5.83 0.27
C SER A 8 -23.60 -4.71 -0.78
N LEU A 9 -22.72 -4.76 -1.78
CA LEU A 9 -22.74 -3.80 -2.89
C LEU A 9 -24.07 -3.83 -3.67
N ASN A 10 -24.63 -5.01 -3.89
CA ASN A 10 -25.93 -5.13 -4.59
C ASN A 10 -27.04 -4.37 -3.86
N GLN A 11 -27.07 -4.39 -2.52
CA GLN A 11 -28.04 -3.62 -1.77
C GLN A 11 -27.80 -2.11 -1.92
N ILE A 12 -26.54 -1.67 -1.88
CA ILE A 12 -26.18 -0.27 -2.11
C ILE A 12 -26.63 0.18 -3.50
N TYR A 13 -26.36 -0.61 -4.54
CA TYR A 13 -26.74 -0.25 -5.91
C TYR A 13 -28.26 -0.17 -6.10
N LEU A 14 -29.00 -1.13 -5.56
CA LEU A 14 -30.47 -1.12 -5.65
C LEU A 14 -31.07 0.15 -5.04
N GLU A 15 -30.56 0.60 -3.90
CA GLU A 15 -31.10 1.75 -3.17
C GLU A 15 -30.57 3.11 -3.66
N PHE A 16 -29.31 3.19 -4.09
CA PHE A 16 -28.62 4.47 -4.32
C PHE A 16 -28.26 4.76 -5.80
N SER A 17 -28.49 3.82 -6.72
CA SER A 17 -28.25 4.00 -8.16
C SER A 17 -29.27 3.34 -9.08
N GLY A 18 -30.34 2.76 -8.52
CA GLY A 18 -31.35 2.02 -9.29
C GLY A 18 -30.83 0.70 -9.86
N GLY A 19 -29.84 0.09 -9.19
CA GLY A 19 -29.24 -1.19 -9.57
C GLY A 19 -27.98 -1.08 -10.45
N ASN A 20 -27.50 0.13 -10.75
CA ASN A 20 -26.26 0.33 -11.52
C ASN A 20 -25.02 0.18 -10.63
N ASN A 21 -23.98 -0.52 -11.09
CA ASN A 21 -22.71 -0.71 -10.37
C ASN A 21 -21.81 0.56 -10.38
N ASP A 22 -22.40 1.71 -10.07
CA ASP A 22 -21.72 3.00 -10.08
C ASP A 22 -21.04 3.25 -8.71
N PRO A 23 -19.74 3.57 -8.66
CA PRO A 23 -19.05 3.90 -7.40
C PRO A 23 -19.68 5.08 -6.65
N VAL A 24 -20.39 5.99 -7.33
CA VAL A 24 -21.11 7.09 -6.70
C VAL A 24 -22.24 6.59 -5.80
N ALA A 25 -22.80 5.40 -6.06
CA ALA A 25 -23.78 4.77 -5.17
C ALA A 25 -23.19 4.48 -3.78
N ILE A 26 -21.94 4.00 -3.74
CA ILE A 26 -21.19 3.74 -2.51
C ILE A 26 -21.01 5.05 -1.74
N ARG A 27 -20.59 6.11 -2.44
CA ARG A 27 -20.46 7.45 -1.85
C ARG A 27 -21.78 7.96 -1.26
N HIS A 28 -22.89 7.86 -2.01
CA HIS A 28 -24.20 8.30 -1.53
C HIS A 28 -24.69 7.49 -0.34
N PHE A 29 -24.48 6.17 -0.34
CA PHE A 29 -24.80 5.34 0.81
C PHE A 29 -24.03 5.77 2.05
N LEU A 30 -22.71 5.95 1.94
CA LEU A 30 -21.86 6.35 3.06
C LEU A 30 -22.26 7.74 3.57
N GLN A 31 -22.55 8.70 2.68
CA GLN A 31 -23.09 10.01 3.06
C GLN A 31 -24.42 9.87 3.80
N TRP A 32 -25.34 9.07 3.27
CA TRP A 32 -26.65 8.84 3.87
C TRP A 32 -26.53 8.26 5.29
N THR A 33 -25.55 7.38 5.55
CA THR A 33 -25.27 6.89 6.91
C THR A 33 -24.87 8.04 7.86
N GLN A 34 -24.09 9.02 7.39
CA GLN A 34 -23.70 10.18 8.20
C GLN A 34 -24.87 11.12 8.51
N GLU A 35 -25.90 11.13 7.67
CA GLU A 35 -27.06 11.99 7.84
C GLU A 35 -28.19 11.33 8.64
N ASN A 36 -28.37 10.01 8.46
CA ASN A 36 -29.60 9.33 8.88
C ASN A 36 -29.39 8.26 9.96
N TRP A 37 -28.18 7.72 10.14
CA TRP A 37 -27.95 6.75 11.21
C TRP A 37 -27.82 7.45 12.55
N ALA A 38 -28.50 6.91 13.57
CA ALA A 38 -28.35 7.37 14.95
C ALA A 38 -26.90 7.19 15.43
N GLN A 39 -26.25 6.09 15.03
CA GLN A 39 -24.84 5.86 15.25
C GLN A 39 -24.09 5.86 13.92
N LYS A 40 -23.37 6.96 13.68
CA LYS A 40 -22.64 7.19 12.44
C LYS A 40 -21.34 6.36 12.42
N PRO A 41 -21.04 5.66 11.33
CA PRO A 41 -19.76 4.97 11.19
C PRO A 41 -18.63 5.99 11.08
N THR A 42 -17.46 5.69 11.66
CA THR A 42 -16.24 6.52 11.53
C THR A 42 -15.21 5.90 10.60
N THR A 43 -15.39 4.62 10.27
CA THR A 43 -14.45 3.82 9.47
C THR A 43 -15.20 2.99 8.44
N VAL A 44 -14.60 2.78 7.26
CA VAL A 44 -15.10 1.89 6.21
C VAL A 44 -13.97 0.97 5.76
N LEU A 45 -14.27 -0.32 5.61
CA LEU A 45 -13.37 -1.28 4.98
C LEU A 45 -14.01 -1.79 3.69
N PHE A 46 -13.35 -1.54 2.56
CA PHE A 46 -13.72 -2.09 1.26
C PHE A 46 -13.07 -3.47 1.11
N LEU A 47 -13.89 -4.49 0.87
CA LEU A 47 -13.43 -5.87 0.68
C LEU A 47 -13.62 -6.27 -0.77
N GLY A 48 -12.59 -6.01 -1.58
CA GLY A 48 -12.59 -6.33 -3.00
C GLY A 48 -11.61 -5.47 -3.77
N ASP A 49 -11.08 -6.05 -4.85
CA ASP A 49 -10.20 -5.38 -5.78
C ASP A 49 -10.96 -4.41 -6.70
N ALA A 50 -10.24 -3.44 -7.27
CA ALA A 50 -10.79 -2.46 -8.20
C ALA A 50 -10.21 -2.62 -9.62
N ASP A 51 -10.83 -1.92 -10.57
CA ASP A 51 -10.18 -1.53 -11.83
C ASP A 51 -10.76 -0.19 -12.30
N PHE A 52 -10.07 0.46 -13.23
CA PHE A 52 -10.52 1.76 -13.76
C PHE A 52 -11.79 1.65 -14.62
N ASP A 53 -12.18 0.45 -15.07
CA ASP A 53 -13.25 0.23 -16.05
C ASP A 53 -14.52 -0.34 -15.40
N TYR A 54 -15.05 0.35 -14.38
CA TYR A 54 -16.27 -0.10 -13.67
C TYR A 54 -17.51 -0.29 -14.57
N ARG A 55 -17.52 0.32 -15.76
CA ARG A 55 -18.59 0.15 -16.78
C ARG A 55 -18.35 -1.03 -17.71
N ASN A 56 -17.21 -1.69 -17.58
CA ASN A 56 -16.74 -2.78 -18.42
C ASN A 56 -16.80 -2.44 -19.92
N ILE A 57 -16.37 -1.23 -20.30
CA ILE A 57 -16.34 -0.78 -21.70
C ILE A 57 -15.32 -1.59 -22.51
N THR A 58 -14.20 -1.97 -21.88
CA THR A 58 -13.13 -2.77 -22.49
C THR A 58 -13.50 -4.25 -22.61
N GLY A 59 -14.47 -4.73 -21.80
CA GLY A 59 -14.80 -6.16 -21.68
C GLY A 59 -13.80 -6.96 -20.83
N LEU A 60 -12.82 -6.31 -20.21
CA LEU A 60 -11.74 -6.93 -19.45
C LEU A 60 -11.82 -6.65 -17.94
N SER A 61 -12.83 -5.89 -17.49
CA SER A 61 -13.00 -5.56 -16.08
C SER A 61 -13.25 -6.82 -15.25
N ASN A 62 -12.57 -6.91 -14.11
CA ASN A 62 -12.76 -7.94 -13.08
C ASN A 62 -13.03 -7.31 -11.70
N ILE A 63 -13.59 -6.10 -11.71
CA ILE A 63 -13.86 -5.28 -10.55
C ILE A 63 -14.73 -6.00 -9.52
N GLN A 64 -14.31 -5.99 -8.26
CA GLN A 64 -15.11 -6.54 -7.15
C GLN A 64 -15.79 -5.41 -6.38
N VAL A 65 -15.02 -4.36 -6.02
CA VAL A 65 -15.53 -3.16 -5.37
C VAL A 65 -15.01 -1.93 -6.13
N PRO A 66 -15.86 -1.20 -6.87
CA PRO A 66 -15.41 -0.05 -7.64
C PRO A 66 -14.95 1.09 -6.73
N THR A 67 -14.13 1.96 -7.32
CA THR A 67 -13.69 3.21 -6.69
C THR A 67 -13.82 4.38 -7.67
N ILE A 68 -13.39 5.56 -7.24
CA ILE A 68 -13.46 6.77 -8.06
C ILE A 68 -12.10 7.04 -8.70
N GLU A 69 -12.11 7.20 -10.02
CA GLU A 69 -10.99 7.73 -10.79
C GLU A 69 -10.98 9.27 -10.73
N VAL A 70 -9.82 9.85 -10.42
CA VAL A 70 -9.61 11.30 -10.46
C VAL A 70 -8.45 11.68 -11.36
N GLY A 71 -8.57 12.81 -12.06
CA GLY A 71 -7.58 13.27 -13.02
C GLY A 71 -8.14 13.23 -14.44
N THR A 72 -7.56 14.05 -15.33
CA THR A 72 -8.02 14.16 -16.73
C THR A 72 -7.08 13.44 -17.68
N ASN A 73 -5.80 13.81 -17.66
CA ASN A 73 -4.76 13.24 -18.52
C ASN A 73 -3.96 12.13 -17.84
N TYR A 74 -3.93 12.14 -16.51
CA TYR A 74 -3.30 11.14 -15.66
C TYR A 74 -4.31 10.84 -14.56
N SER A 75 -5.20 9.88 -14.81
CA SER A 75 -6.14 9.43 -13.81
C SER A 75 -5.46 8.51 -12.79
N TYR A 76 -6.01 8.46 -11.59
CA TYR A 76 -5.65 7.48 -10.58
C TYR A 76 -6.87 7.17 -9.71
N ALA A 77 -6.92 5.92 -9.26
CA ALA A 77 -7.92 5.43 -8.32
C ALA A 77 -7.76 6.05 -6.93
N THR A 78 -8.88 6.36 -6.28
CA THR A 78 -8.88 6.87 -4.90
C THR A 78 -10.16 6.55 -4.14
N ASP A 79 -10.00 5.86 -3.00
CA ASP A 79 -11.10 5.61 -2.06
C ASP A 79 -11.47 6.84 -1.22
N ASP A 80 -10.59 7.84 -1.10
CA ASP A 80 -10.86 9.09 -0.36
C ASP A 80 -12.09 9.81 -0.88
N ARG A 81 -12.34 9.71 -2.19
CA ARG A 81 -13.50 10.34 -2.83
C ARG A 81 -14.81 9.64 -2.52
N LEU A 82 -14.78 8.38 -2.09
CA LEU A 82 -15.98 7.66 -1.64
C LEU A 82 -16.48 8.18 -0.29
N VAL A 83 -15.61 8.82 0.49
CA VAL A 83 -15.90 9.29 1.85
C VAL A 83 -15.71 10.81 2.02
N ALA A 84 -15.45 11.53 0.94
CA ALA A 84 -15.42 13.00 0.90
C ALA A 84 -16.78 13.55 0.43
N PHE A 85 -17.63 13.88 1.40
CA PHE A 85 -19.00 14.35 1.18
C PHE A 85 -19.05 15.87 0.99
N ASN A 86 -18.29 16.63 1.78
CA ASN A 86 -18.30 18.09 1.79
C ASN A 86 -16.99 18.69 1.24
N GLY A 87 -16.63 18.30 0.02
CA GLY A 87 -15.46 18.83 -0.69
C GLY A 87 -14.43 17.75 -1.01
N ILE A 88 -13.21 17.92 -0.49
CA ILE A 88 -12.06 17.06 -0.86
C ILE A 88 -11.41 16.34 0.32
N ILE A 89 -11.83 16.64 1.55
CA ILE A 89 -11.27 16.04 2.76
C ILE A 89 -12.16 14.85 3.14
N PRO A 90 -11.63 13.63 3.25
CA PRO A 90 -12.37 12.48 3.78
C PRO A 90 -12.97 12.73 5.16
N GLU A 91 -14.26 12.45 5.33
CA GLU A 91 -14.93 12.50 6.65
C GLU A 91 -14.94 11.14 7.38
N MET A 92 -14.51 10.06 6.74
CA MET A 92 -14.39 8.73 7.33
C MET A 92 -13.00 8.15 7.04
N ALA A 93 -12.44 7.36 7.96
CA ALA A 93 -11.22 6.62 7.68
C ALA A 93 -11.53 5.40 6.81
N THR A 94 -10.80 5.23 5.71
CA THR A 94 -10.98 4.13 4.77
C THR A 94 -9.84 3.13 4.88
N GLY A 95 -10.16 1.88 4.56
CA GLY A 95 -9.18 0.86 4.23
C GLY A 95 -9.74 0.00 3.10
N ARG A 96 -8.85 -0.59 2.30
CA ARG A 96 -9.23 -1.57 1.28
C ARG A 96 -8.37 -2.81 1.45
N PHE A 97 -9.02 -3.96 1.49
CA PHE A 97 -8.35 -5.21 1.18
C PHE A 97 -8.73 -5.59 -0.26
N PRO A 98 -7.79 -5.50 -1.22
CA PRO A 98 -8.07 -5.65 -2.64
C PRO A 98 -8.23 -7.13 -3.01
N ALA A 99 -9.26 -7.81 -2.50
CA ALA A 99 -9.45 -9.25 -2.74
C ALA A 99 -10.10 -9.53 -4.10
N ARG A 100 -9.69 -10.62 -4.75
CA ARG A 100 -10.32 -11.13 -5.98
C ARG A 100 -11.17 -12.37 -5.77
N SER A 101 -11.05 -12.97 -4.60
CA SER A 101 -11.75 -14.20 -4.27
C SER A 101 -12.17 -14.22 -2.79
N PRO A 102 -13.24 -14.96 -2.45
CA PRO A 102 -13.58 -15.22 -1.05
C PRO A 102 -12.45 -15.90 -0.26
N GLU A 103 -11.62 -16.70 -0.93
CA GLU A 103 -10.47 -17.38 -0.35
C GLU A 103 -9.41 -16.37 0.12
N GLU A 104 -9.10 -15.36 -0.71
CA GLU A 104 -8.18 -14.28 -0.32
C GLU A 104 -8.72 -13.47 0.87
N VAL A 105 -10.02 -13.17 0.90
CA VAL A 105 -10.66 -12.50 2.05
C VAL A 105 -10.50 -13.34 3.32
N THR A 106 -10.73 -14.65 3.21
CA THR A 106 -10.61 -15.58 4.33
C THR A 106 -9.17 -15.61 4.84
N ALA A 107 -8.18 -15.76 3.95
CA ALA A 107 -6.77 -15.78 4.30
C ALA A 107 -6.31 -14.47 4.95
N PHE A 108 -6.77 -13.32 4.47
CA PHE A 108 -6.48 -12.04 5.08
C PHE A 108 -7.09 -11.90 6.47
N VAL A 109 -8.36 -12.26 6.64
CA VAL A 109 -9.04 -12.23 7.95
C VAL A 109 -8.33 -13.15 8.94
N GLU A 110 -7.97 -14.36 8.54
CA GLU A 110 -7.19 -15.29 9.37
C GLU A 110 -5.82 -14.72 9.74
N LYS A 111 -5.11 -14.11 8.79
CA LYS A 111 -3.84 -13.42 9.02
C LYS A 111 -3.98 -12.32 10.07
N ILE A 112 -4.97 -11.44 9.93
CA ILE A 112 -5.18 -10.32 10.87
C ILE A 112 -5.62 -10.83 12.24
N ILE A 113 -6.52 -11.81 12.33
CA ILE A 113 -6.92 -12.41 13.62
C ILE A 113 -5.71 -13.04 14.29
N SER A 114 -4.91 -13.82 13.56
CA SER A 114 -3.71 -14.45 14.10
C SER A 114 -2.68 -13.41 14.55
N PHE A 115 -2.51 -12.34 13.77
CA PHE A 115 -1.65 -11.23 14.14
C PHE A 115 -2.14 -10.51 15.40
N GLU A 116 -3.43 -10.24 15.56
CA GLU A 116 -3.97 -9.55 16.75
C GLU A 116 -3.99 -10.44 18.00
N THR A 117 -4.16 -11.76 17.86
CA THR A 117 -4.39 -12.68 18.99
C THR A 117 -3.15 -13.50 19.39
N ASN A 118 -2.28 -13.80 18.43
CA ASN A 118 -1.10 -14.65 18.59
C ASN A 118 0.18 -13.95 18.11
N THR A 119 0.25 -12.62 18.26
CA THR A 119 1.42 -11.82 17.88
C THR A 119 2.70 -12.38 18.51
N PRO A 120 3.76 -12.68 17.73
CA PRO A 120 5.03 -13.08 18.31
C PRO A 120 5.55 -12.02 19.30
N PRO A 121 5.95 -12.41 20.53
CA PRO A 121 6.55 -11.45 21.46
C PRO A 121 7.93 -11.02 20.96
N GLY A 122 8.42 -9.90 21.49
CA GLY A 122 9.78 -9.42 21.22
C GLY A 122 9.86 -7.91 21.03
N ILE A 123 11.10 -7.42 21.00
CA ILE A 123 11.42 -6.00 20.87
C ILE A 123 11.15 -5.45 19.46
N TRP A 124 10.85 -6.30 18.49
CA TRP A 124 10.50 -5.89 17.12
C TRP A 124 9.34 -4.90 17.08
N LYS A 125 8.42 -4.94 18.06
CA LYS A 125 7.31 -3.99 18.22
C LYS A 125 7.76 -2.57 18.56
N GLN A 126 9.00 -2.40 19.01
CA GLN A 126 9.65 -1.12 19.31
C GLN A 126 10.76 -0.81 18.30
N ARG A 127 10.72 -1.42 17.12
CA ARG A 127 11.65 -1.14 16.01
C ARG A 127 10.94 -0.46 14.86
N ILE A 128 11.60 0.51 14.26
CA ILE A 128 11.19 1.15 13.01
C ILE A 128 12.33 1.03 12.02
N THR A 129 12.01 0.60 10.81
CA THR A 129 12.92 0.59 9.67
C THR A 129 12.64 1.81 8.81
N LEU A 130 13.65 2.67 8.66
CA LEU A 130 13.61 3.83 7.78
C LEU A 130 14.44 3.53 6.53
N VAL A 131 13.79 3.55 5.37
CA VAL A 131 14.36 3.24 4.07
C VAL A 131 14.37 4.50 3.21
N ALA A 132 15.52 4.84 2.63
CA ALA A 132 15.63 5.99 1.74
C ALA A 132 16.33 5.61 0.44
N ASP A 133 15.76 6.06 -0.67
CA ASP A 133 16.30 5.88 -2.02
C ASP A 133 17.63 6.61 -2.24
N ASP A 134 18.41 6.20 -3.24
CA ASP A 134 19.72 6.77 -3.51
C ASP A 134 19.54 8.14 -4.19
N PRO A 135 20.13 9.21 -3.65
CA PRO A 135 20.03 10.53 -4.25
C PRO A 135 20.64 10.66 -5.65
N ALA A 136 21.52 9.74 -6.05
CA ALA A 136 22.21 9.74 -7.34
C ALA A 136 21.45 9.00 -8.45
N ARG A 137 20.29 8.42 -8.15
CA ARG A 137 19.45 7.66 -9.11
C ARG A 137 17.97 8.05 -8.93
N PRO A 138 17.19 8.25 -10.00
CA PRO A 138 17.57 8.30 -11.42
C PRO A 138 18.33 9.57 -11.81
N GLU A 139 18.52 10.48 -10.85
CA GLU A 139 18.96 11.86 -11.06
C GLU A 139 20.25 11.93 -11.89
N ARG A 140 20.17 12.61 -13.04
CA ARG A 140 21.25 12.72 -14.02
C ARG A 140 22.03 14.02 -13.87
N GLU A 141 21.32 15.07 -13.49
CA GLU A 141 21.88 16.42 -13.40
C GLU A 141 22.13 16.84 -11.96
N SER A 142 23.12 17.71 -11.74
CA SER A 142 23.51 18.09 -10.37
C SER A 142 22.42 18.84 -9.59
N TYR A 143 21.46 19.48 -10.26
CA TYR A 143 20.32 20.12 -9.60
C TYR A 143 19.26 19.10 -9.14
N GLU A 144 19.17 17.95 -9.81
CA GLU A 144 18.26 16.85 -9.47
C GLU A 144 18.72 16.13 -8.21
N LEU A 145 20.04 16.11 -7.95
CA LEU A 145 20.61 15.63 -6.68
C LEU A 145 20.07 16.35 -5.44
N LEU A 146 19.52 17.56 -5.56
CA LEU A 146 18.85 18.22 -4.44
C LEU A 146 17.51 17.55 -4.09
N VAL A 147 16.78 17.08 -5.11
CA VAL A 147 15.53 16.30 -4.98
C VAL A 147 15.86 14.88 -4.52
N GLY A 148 16.84 14.22 -5.13
CA GLY A 148 17.32 12.92 -4.67
C GLY A 148 17.81 12.94 -3.21
N LYS A 149 18.62 13.93 -2.81
CA LYS A 149 19.06 14.10 -1.40
C LYS A 149 17.89 14.34 -0.45
N SER A 150 16.74 14.79 -0.96
CA SER A 150 15.57 15.00 -0.13
C SER A 150 15.08 13.69 0.49
N HIS A 151 15.24 12.53 -0.16
CA HIS A 151 14.81 11.24 0.37
C HIS A 151 15.50 10.91 1.69
N THR A 152 16.84 10.90 1.70
CA THR A 152 17.65 10.68 2.90
C THR A 152 17.44 11.78 3.94
N ASN A 153 17.42 13.06 3.52
CA ASN A 153 17.22 14.18 4.44
C ASN A 153 15.84 14.16 5.13
N ASN A 154 14.79 13.78 4.40
CA ASN A 154 13.44 13.65 4.94
C ASN A 154 13.36 12.45 5.89
N SER A 155 14.01 11.34 5.56
CA SER A 155 14.14 10.18 6.45
C SER A 155 14.89 10.53 7.74
N GLU A 156 15.97 11.31 7.66
CA GLU A 156 16.70 11.83 8.83
C GLU A 156 15.87 12.80 9.67
N ARG A 157 15.04 13.63 9.03
CA ARG A 157 14.07 14.49 9.73
C ARG A 157 13.04 13.66 10.51
N LEU A 158 12.51 12.61 9.88
CA LEU A 158 11.58 11.68 10.53
C LEU A 158 12.25 10.94 11.69
N ALA A 159 13.51 10.49 11.53
CA ALA A 159 14.26 9.83 12.58
C ALA A 159 14.36 10.68 13.86
N LYS A 160 14.49 12.00 13.72
CA LYS A 160 14.56 12.95 14.84
C LYS A 160 13.23 13.18 15.55
N SER A 161 12.10 12.84 14.93
CA SER A 161 10.78 12.94 15.56
C SER A 161 10.34 11.64 16.24
N ILE A 162 11.05 10.54 16.00
CA ILE A 162 10.77 9.24 16.63
C ILE A 162 11.32 9.28 18.07
N PRO A 163 10.53 8.88 19.08
CA PRO A 163 10.99 8.85 20.47
C PRO A 163 12.21 7.94 20.68
N ASP A 164 13.16 8.36 21.52
CA ASP A 164 14.43 7.67 21.76
C ASP A 164 14.31 6.24 22.33
N PHE A 165 13.14 5.86 22.85
CA PHE A 165 12.88 4.49 23.32
C PHE A 165 12.54 3.51 22.18
N ILE A 166 12.34 4.01 20.96
CA ILE A 166 12.14 3.20 19.75
C ILE A 166 13.49 3.00 19.07
N GLU A 167 13.84 1.76 18.78
CA GLU A 167 15.02 1.40 18.01
C GLU A 167 14.80 1.72 16.53
N ILE A 168 15.69 2.52 15.94
CA ILE A 168 15.61 2.94 14.53
C ILE A 168 16.68 2.23 13.72
N ASN A 169 16.26 1.41 12.76
CA ASN A 169 17.12 0.80 11.77
C ASN A 169 17.08 1.62 10.49
N LYS A 170 18.23 2.17 10.08
CA LYS A 170 18.33 2.96 8.85
C LYS A 170 18.87 2.09 7.72
N LEU A 171 18.18 2.10 6.58
CA LEU A 171 18.57 1.43 5.35
C LEU A 171 18.55 2.48 4.24
N TYR A 172 19.66 3.18 4.07
CA TYR A 172 19.79 4.18 3.02
C TYR A 172 20.54 3.60 1.85
N MET A 173 19.90 3.63 0.68
CA MET A 173 20.45 3.02 -0.52
C MET A 173 21.84 3.54 -0.86
N VAL A 174 22.13 4.82 -0.56
CA VAL A 174 23.46 5.44 -0.76
C VAL A 174 24.61 4.70 -0.05
N ASP A 175 24.34 4.02 1.07
CA ASP A 175 25.35 3.32 1.86
C ASP A 175 25.70 1.93 1.30
N TYR A 176 24.96 1.46 0.28
CA TYR A 176 25.15 0.14 -0.32
C TYR A 176 25.85 0.23 -1.68
N PRO A 177 26.76 -0.71 -1.98
CA PRO A 177 27.52 -0.70 -3.23
C PRO A 177 26.62 -1.02 -4.43
N GLU A 178 26.89 -0.31 -5.53
CA GLU A 178 26.28 -0.56 -6.82
C GLU A 178 26.82 -1.85 -7.47
N VAL A 179 25.93 -2.63 -8.08
CA VAL A 179 26.26 -3.78 -8.93
C VAL A 179 25.63 -3.57 -10.30
N ASN A 180 26.44 -3.58 -11.36
CA ASN A 180 25.96 -3.49 -12.74
C ASN A 180 25.18 -4.76 -13.10
N ASP A 181 23.98 -4.62 -13.66
CA ASP A 181 23.11 -5.75 -14.00
C ASP A 181 23.29 -6.29 -15.42
N GLY A 182 24.36 -5.88 -16.10
CA GLY A 182 24.69 -6.24 -17.48
C GLY A 182 24.15 -5.26 -18.53
N SER A 183 23.36 -4.25 -18.13
CA SER A 183 22.88 -3.20 -19.04
C SER A 183 23.66 -1.90 -18.91
N THR A 184 23.62 -1.06 -19.96
CA THR A 184 24.40 0.19 -20.06
C THR A 184 24.13 1.18 -18.93
N PHE A 185 22.92 1.16 -18.35
CA PHE A 185 22.50 2.07 -17.29
C PHE A 185 21.89 1.35 -16.08
N GLY A 186 21.81 0.01 -16.11
CA GLY A 186 21.20 -0.77 -15.05
C GLY A 186 22.19 -1.02 -13.92
N VAL A 187 21.86 -0.39 -12.81
CA VAL A 187 22.51 -0.58 -11.52
C VAL A 187 21.50 -1.26 -10.61
N THR A 188 21.99 -2.15 -9.76
CA THR A 188 21.23 -2.74 -8.67
C THR A 188 22.00 -2.61 -7.36
N LYS A 189 21.30 -2.70 -6.23
CA LYS A 189 21.92 -2.74 -4.90
C LYS A 189 21.47 -3.98 -4.13
N PRO A 190 21.91 -5.18 -4.52
CA PRO A 190 21.42 -6.44 -3.95
C PRO A 190 21.70 -6.57 -2.44
N LEU A 191 22.78 -5.97 -1.93
CA LEU A 191 23.05 -5.95 -0.49
C LEU A 191 22.03 -5.12 0.29
N ALA A 192 21.45 -4.07 -0.32
CA ALA A 192 20.39 -3.28 0.28
C ALA A 192 19.09 -4.08 0.34
N THR A 193 18.75 -4.79 -0.74
CA THR A 193 17.62 -5.74 -0.76
C THR A 193 17.76 -6.80 0.32
N GLN A 194 18.94 -7.43 0.43
CA GLN A 194 19.17 -8.44 1.46
C GLN A 194 19.05 -7.86 2.86
N ALA A 195 19.60 -6.67 3.11
CA ALA A 195 19.47 -5.99 4.39
C ALA A 195 18.00 -5.70 4.75
N LEU A 196 17.16 -5.34 3.77
CA LEU A 196 15.72 -5.16 3.99
C LEU A 196 15.04 -6.47 4.38
N PHE A 197 15.34 -7.57 3.69
CA PHE A 197 14.82 -8.89 4.05
C PHE A 197 15.27 -9.33 5.44
N ASP A 198 16.53 -9.08 5.81
CA ASP A 198 17.05 -9.40 7.14
C ASP A 198 16.36 -8.57 8.24
N GLN A 199 16.04 -7.29 7.96
CA GLN A 199 15.28 -6.43 8.87
C GLN A 199 13.82 -6.89 9.02
N ILE A 200 13.17 -7.31 7.93
CA ILE A 200 11.81 -7.88 7.99
C ILE A 200 11.83 -9.21 8.76
N TYR A 201 12.80 -10.08 8.47
CA TYR A 201 12.95 -11.38 9.12
C TYR A 201 13.22 -11.26 10.61
N SER A 202 14.14 -10.37 11.01
CA SER A 202 14.42 -10.09 12.42
C SER A 202 13.23 -9.42 13.12
N GLY A 203 12.46 -8.64 12.37
CA GLY A 203 11.20 -8.04 12.77
C GLY A 203 11.34 -6.54 13.02
N THR A 204 10.38 -5.79 12.49
CA THR A 204 10.20 -4.35 12.67
C THR A 204 8.71 -4.04 12.71
N ALA A 205 8.28 -3.07 13.52
CA ALA A 205 6.86 -2.72 13.63
C ALA A 205 6.39 -1.86 12.45
N PHE A 206 7.31 -1.12 11.87
CA PHE A 206 7.02 -0.10 10.87
C PHE A 206 8.14 -0.02 9.85
N ILE A 207 7.78 0.05 8.58
CA ILE A 207 8.70 0.30 7.47
C ILE A 207 8.27 1.59 6.80
N ASN A 208 9.13 2.61 6.82
CA ASN A 208 8.91 3.84 6.09
C ASN A 208 9.88 3.93 4.92
N PHE A 209 9.37 3.92 3.70
CA PHE A 209 10.17 4.18 2.50
C PHE A 209 9.91 5.59 1.99
N ILE A 210 10.97 6.31 1.62
CA ILE A 210 10.89 7.58 0.91
C ILE A 210 11.78 7.47 -0.33
N GLY A 211 11.19 7.59 -1.51
CA GLY A 211 11.96 7.39 -2.74
C GLY A 211 11.14 7.24 -4.02
N HIS A 212 11.83 6.96 -5.11
CA HIS A 212 11.22 6.66 -6.39
C HIS A 212 10.63 5.25 -6.41
N GLY A 213 9.66 5.05 -7.30
CA GLY A 213 8.97 3.78 -7.44
C GLY A 213 7.92 3.81 -8.53
N ASN A 214 7.30 2.65 -8.71
CA ASN A 214 6.13 2.45 -9.55
C ASN A 214 5.29 1.31 -8.94
N ALA A 215 4.26 0.86 -9.66
CA ALA A 215 3.36 -0.19 -9.21
C ALA A 215 4.05 -1.47 -8.74
N THR A 216 5.20 -1.84 -9.30
CA THR A 216 5.85 -3.13 -8.98
C THR A 216 7.27 -2.98 -8.45
N GLN A 217 7.77 -1.77 -8.20
CA GLN A 217 9.18 -1.54 -7.86
C GLN A 217 9.39 -0.36 -6.89
N TRP A 218 10.34 -0.53 -5.97
CA TRP A 218 10.98 0.56 -5.22
C TRP A 218 12.40 0.80 -5.69
N ALA A 219 12.76 2.09 -5.81
CA ALA A 219 14.06 2.60 -6.26
C ALA A 219 14.42 2.20 -7.70
N GLN A 220 15.25 2.97 -8.40
CA GLN A 220 15.71 2.57 -9.74
C GLN A 220 16.57 1.30 -9.67
N GLU A 221 17.28 1.12 -8.56
CA GLU A 221 18.24 0.06 -8.29
C GLU A 221 17.61 -1.25 -7.84
N LYS A 222 16.28 -1.37 -8.03
CA LYS A 222 15.50 -2.58 -7.78
C LYS A 222 15.62 -3.02 -6.32
N LEU A 223 15.36 -2.10 -5.38
CA LEU A 223 15.38 -2.44 -3.95
C LEU A 223 14.34 -3.54 -3.66
N LEU A 224 13.11 -3.32 -4.12
CA LEU A 224 12.05 -4.32 -4.20
C LEU A 224 11.49 -4.33 -5.61
N ILE A 225 11.18 -5.50 -6.17
CA ILE A 225 10.63 -5.64 -7.50
C ILE A 225 9.78 -6.91 -7.67
N ILE A 226 8.71 -6.78 -8.46
CA ILE A 226 7.97 -7.88 -9.07
C ILE A 226 8.02 -7.68 -10.59
N ASN A 227 8.63 -8.64 -11.27
CA ASN A 227 8.63 -8.77 -12.73
C ASN A 227 8.84 -10.24 -13.14
N GLU A 228 8.96 -10.48 -14.44
CA GLU A 228 9.15 -11.82 -15.02
C GLU A 228 10.39 -12.57 -14.51
N ASN A 229 11.42 -11.85 -14.05
CA ASN A 229 12.70 -12.43 -13.66
C ASN A 229 12.94 -12.44 -12.14
N ARG A 230 12.23 -11.62 -11.37
CA ARG A 230 12.40 -11.46 -9.93
C ARG A 230 11.07 -11.10 -9.28
N ASN A 231 10.68 -11.89 -8.28
CA ASN A 231 9.53 -11.63 -7.43
C ASN A 231 9.98 -11.64 -5.97
N ASP A 232 10.17 -10.45 -5.41
CA ASP A 232 10.68 -10.28 -4.05
C ASP A 232 9.67 -10.65 -2.96
N ILE A 233 8.36 -10.65 -3.25
CA ILE A 233 7.33 -11.07 -2.29
C ILE A 233 7.63 -12.48 -1.76
N LEU A 234 8.10 -13.36 -2.63
CA LEU A 234 8.44 -14.75 -2.25
C LEU A 234 9.58 -14.83 -1.23
N SER A 235 10.45 -13.82 -1.20
CA SER A 235 11.61 -13.73 -0.30
C SER A 235 11.30 -13.01 1.00
N ILE A 236 10.17 -12.29 1.09
CA ILE A 236 9.71 -11.66 2.32
C ILE A 236 9.28 -12.75 3.31
N LYS A 237 9.82 -12.68 4.53
CA LYS A 237 9.61 -13.63 5.63
C LYS A 237 9.49 -12.92 6.97
N ALA A 238 8.39 -12.20 7.18
CA ALA A 238 8.09 -11.51 8.43
C ALA A 238 7.79 -12.47 9.60
N ASN A 239 7.42 -13.73 9.33
CA ASN A 239 7.13 -14.75 10.34
C ASN A 239 6.12 -14.25 11.40
N MET A 240 4.97 -13.74 10.94
CA MET A 240 3.93 -13.10 11.77
C MET A 240 4.36 -11.85 12.55
N LYS A 241 5.56 -11.31 12.33
CA LYS A 241 5.99 -9.99 12.81
C LYS A 241 5.69 -8.94 11.74
N LEU A 242 4.40 -8.85 11.40
CA LEU A 242 3.91 -8.09 10.25
C LEU A 242 4.08 -6.58 10.49
N PRO A 243 4.92 -5.87 9.71
CA PRO A 243 5.05 -4.43 9.82
C PRO A 243 3.85 -3.73 9.20
N ILE A 244 3.63 -2.49 9.63
CA ILE A 244 2.91 -1.49 8.82
C ILE A 244 3.89 -0.90 7.80
N TRP A 245 3.48 -0.87 6.53
CA TRP A 245 4.28 -0.32 5.45
C TRP A 245 3.76 1.05 5.03
N VAL A 246 4.63 2.05 5.07
CA VAL A 246 4.34 3.39 4.56
C VAL A 246 5.32 3.73 3.46
N ALA A 247 4.81 3.85 2.24
CA ALA A 247 5.59 4.09 1.05
C ALA A 247 5.35 5.51 0.53
N GLY A 248 6.27 6.43 0.84
CA GLY A 248 6.36 7.75 0.22
C GLY A 248 6.97 7.65 -1.17
N THR A 249 6.20 7.12 -2.12
CA THR A 249 6.65 6.84 -3.49
C THR A 249 5.51 6.91 -4.50
N CYS A 250 5.84 6.89 -5.79
CA CYS A 250 4.86 6.99 -6.87
C CYS A 250 4.19 5.65 -7.17
N ASN A 251 2.86 5.65 -7.22
CA ASN A 251 2.01 4.61 -7.80
C ASN A 251 2.24 3.17 -7.28
N TRP A 252 2.77 2.98 -6.07
CA TRP A 252 3.09 1.65 -5.54
C TRP A 252 1.87 0.83 -5.11
N GLY A 253 0.76 1.51 -4.78
CA GLY A 253 -0.56 0.92 -4.59
C GLY A 253 -1.48 1.19 -5.77
N HIS A 254 -1.05 0.91 -7.00
CA HIS A 254 -1.86 1.09 -8.21
C HIS A 254 -2.84 -0.07 -8.40
N PHE A 255 -3.90 -0.07 -7.58
CA PHE A 255 -4.85 -1.18 -7.43
C PHE A 255 -6.00 -1.20 -8.46
N ASP A 256 -5.92 -0.38 -9.51
CA ASP A 256 -6.96 -0.27 -10.55
C ASP A 256 -6.51 -0.74 -11.94
N ALA A 257 -5.29 -1.28 -12.05
CA ALA A 257 -4.73 -1.72 -13.32
C ALA A 257 -5.34 -3.07 -13.77
N ILE A 258 -6.03 -3.08 -14.91
CA ILE A 258 -6.57 -4.32 -15.48
C ILE A 258 -5.45 -5.32 -15.78
N GLY A 259 -5.55 -6.51 -15.19
CA GLY A 259 -4.67 -7.64 -15.43
C GLY A 259 -3.25 -7.49 -14.87
N LYS A 260 -3.02 -6.52 -13.96
CA LYS A 260 -1.73 -6.30 -13.32
C LYS A 260 -1.89 -5.99 -11.85
N GLU A 261 -1.08 -6.66 -11.04
CA GLU A 261 -1.05 -6.41 -9.59
C GLU A 261 0.07 -5.47 -9.25
N SER A 262 -0.23 -4.53 -8.35
CA SER A 262 0.78 -3.76 -7.68
C SER A 262 1.48 -4.59 -6.60
N PHE A 263 2.70 -4.21 -6.26
CA PHE A 263 3.47 -4.83 -5.19
C PHE A 263 2.73 -4.72 -3.86
N ALA A 264 2.06 -3.59 -3.60
CA ALA A 264 1.29 -3.40 -2.36
C ALA A 264 0.13 -4.40 -2.24
N GLU A 265 -0.57 -4.70 -3.34
CA GLU A 265 -1.64 -5.71 -3.35
C GLU A 265 -1.08 -7.10 -3.03
N GLU A 266 -0.03 -7.53 -3.72
CA GLU A 266 0.61 -8.83 -3.49
C GLU A 266 1.14 -8.96 -2.05
N LEU A 267 1.73 -7.88 -1.51
CA LEU A 267 2.21 -7.82 -0.14
C LEU A 267 1.07 -7.97 0.89
N LEU A 268 -0.06 -7.31 0.66
CA LEU A 268 -1.23 -7.40 1.53
C LEU A 268 -1.94 -8.76 1.41
N ARG A 269 -1.99 -9.34 0.21
CA ARG A 269 -2.60 -10.66 -0.05
C ARG A 269 -1.73 -11.83 0.40
N THR A 270 -0.44 -11.62 0.67
CA THR A 270 0.46 -12.68 1.14
C THR A 270 -0.08 -13.32 2.42
N GLU A 271 -0.33 -14.63 2.38
CA GLU A 271 -0.90 -15.38 3.49
C GLU A 271 0.07 -15.48 4.67
N MET A 272 -0.41 -15.19 5.88
CA MET A 272 0.34 -15.30 7.15
C MET A 272 1.73 -14.62 7.16
N ASP A 273 1.96 -13.68 6.24
CA ASP A 273 3.26 -13.04 6.02
C ASP A 273 3.08 -11.66 5.36
N GLY A 274 4.17 -10.98 5.04
CA GLY A 274 4.18 -9.69 4.35
C GLY A 274 3.87 -8.53 5.30
N ALA A 275 2.71 -7.92 5.13
CA ALA A 275 2.28 -6.73 5.86
C ALA A 275 1.01 -6.97 6.70
N SER A 276 0.86 -6.16 7.77
CA SER A 276 -0.40 -6.02 8.50
C SER A 276 -1.29 -4.92 7.90
N ALA A 277 -0.66 -3.90 7.31
CA ALA A 277 -1.27 -2.75 6.65
C ALA A 277 -0.24 -2.06 5.74
#